data_AF-A0A525CEF0-F1
#
_entry.id   AF-A0A525CEF0-F1
#
_cell.length_a   1.000
_cell.length_b   1.000
_cell.length_c   1.000
_cell.angle_alpha   90.00
_cell.angle_beta   90.00
_cell.angle_gamma   90.00
#
_symmetry.space_group_name_H-M   'P 1'
#
loop_
_entity.id
_entity.type
_entity.pdbx_description
1 polymer ?
#
loop_
_entity_poly.entity_id
_entity_poly.type
_entity_poly.pdbx_seq_one_letter_code
_entity_poly.pdbx_strand_id
1 'polypeptide(L)'
;MNIKLDKRFKAYSVLALSVIGSFASSHSHAAYLYDWDAAPTITDPTGEAAISNPHLTVSNGQDISGAWMAADEQYYYFRMDLVGAPANNDFAGLYGIYIDSKAGGAIGSDVEYMPDSLDGIDYILDSHYEPNIGGWFLSDFHEWDESNGYFDRTDLFSAQQSENGGTTIEWMVERTLIGNDFTWVAATHDLGSEAATYDMTQPATVPVPAPIVLFATSIIGLCPLFRKKRG
;
A
#
# COMPACT_ATOMS: atom_id res chain seq x y z
N MET A 1 63.60 -63.94 33.89
CA MET A 1 62.90 -62.82 34.56
C MET A 1 62.68 -61.72 33.54
N ASN A 2 61.45 -61.63 33.00
CA ASN A 2 60.90 -60.49 32.27
C ASN A 2 59.44 -60.85 31.96
N ILE A 3 58.54 -60.47 32.86
CA ILE A 3 57.09 -60.65 32.69
C ILE A 3 56.57 -59.34 32.12
N LYS A 4 56.04 -59.40 30.89
CA LYS A 4 55.34 -58.31 30.21
C LYS A 4 53.83 -58.50 30.42
N LEU A 5 53.22 -57.61 31.19
CA LEU A 5 51.82 -57.17 31.18
C LEU A 5 51.84 -55.86 31.99
N ASP A 6 51.33 -54.73 31.48
CA ASP A 6 49.91 -54.52 31.29
C ASP A 6 49.57 -53.62 30.10
N LYS A 7 48.62 -54.10 29.28
CA LYS A 7 47.78 -53.29 28.41
C LYS A 7 46.49 -53.01 29.17
N ARG A 8 46.22 -51.77 29.62
CA ARG A 8 44.85 -51.21 29.76
C ARG A 8 44.90 -49.69 29.70
N PHE A 9 45.04 -49.13 28.49
CA PHE A 9 44.67 -47.73 28.26
C PHE A 9 43.15 -47.64 28.10
N LYS A 10 42.60 -46.66 28.80
CA LYS A 10 41.19 -46.36 29.02
C LYS A 10 40.45 -46.13 27.69
N ALA A 11 39.33 -46.79 27.50
CA ALA A 11 38.30 -46.39 26.55
C ALA A 11 37.14 -45.78 27.33
N TYR A 12 37.17 -44.45 27.52
CA TYR A 12 35.95 -43.69 27.80
C TYR A 12 35.50 -43.14 26.46
N SER A 13 34.55 -43.82 25.83
CA SER A 13 33.84 -43.31 24.67
C SER A 13 32.96 -42.16 25.13
N VAL A 14 33.46 -40.93 25.04
CA VAL A 14 32.63 -39.73 25.13
C VAL A 14 31.94 -39.59 23.77
N LEU A 15 30.67 -39.97 23.73
CA LEU A 15 29.79 -39.72 22.61
C LEU A 15 29.54 -38.20 22.55
N ALA A 16 30.34 -37.49 21.75
CA ALA A 16 30.10 -36.08 21.45
C ALA A 16 28.92 -35.99 20.47
N LEU A 17 27.73 -35.82 21.03
CA LEU A 17 26.52 -35.53 20.26
C LEU A 17 26.63 -34.09 19.73
N SER A 18 27.18 -33.95 18.53
CA SER A 18 27.16 -32.68 17.81
C SER A 18 25.75 -32.43 17.30
N VAL A 19 24.96 -31.70 18.09
CA VAL A 19 23.73 -31.07 17.61
C VAL A 19 24.18 -29.94 16.68
N ILE A 20 24.29 -30.25 15.39
CA ILE A 20 24.31 -29.24 14.34
C ILE A 20 22.90 -28.66 14.34
N GLY A 21 22.68 -27.65 15.19
CA GLY A 21 21.51 -26.81 15.10
C GLY A 21 21.61 -26.08 13.76
N SER A 22 20.79 -26.50 12.81
CA SER A 22 20.47 -25.67 11.66
C SER A 22 19.84 -24.40 12.21
N PHE A 23 20.65 -23.36 12.41
CA PHE A 23 20.13 -22.01 12.44
C PHE A 23 19.62 -21.76 11.02
N ALA A 24 18.38 -22.15 10.77
CA ALA A 24 17.63 -21.57 9.68
C ALA A 24 17.67 -20.07 9.95
N SER A 25 18.42 -19.34 9.15
CA SER A 25 18.31 -17.91 9.05
C SER A 25 16.89 -17.64 8.56
N SER A 26 15.95 -17.49 9.50
CA SER A 26 14.72 -16.77 9.23
C SER A 26 15.18 -15.39 8.78
N HIS A 27 15.07 -15.13 7.48
CA HIS A 27 15.11 -13.77 7.00
C HIS A 27 14.00 -13.06 7.79
N SER A 28 14.39 -12.21 8.74
CA SER A 28 13.45 -11.36 9.46
C SER A 28 13.01 -10.33 8.44
N HIS A 29 11.99 -10.69 7.68
CA HIS A 29 11.27 -9.75 6.86
C HIS A 29 10.44 -8.84 7.81
N ALA A 30 10.20 -7.59 7.40
CA ALA A 30 9.46 -6.64 8.24
C ALA A 30 7.98 -7.04 8.26
N ALA A 31 7.36 -7.10 9.44
CA ALA A 31 5.95 -7.46 9.57
C ALA A 31 5.05 -6.45 8.83
N TYR A 32 3.94 -6.92 8.24
CA TYR A 32 2.92 -6.07 7.62
C TYR A 32 2.45 -4.95 8.57
N LEU A 33 2.09 -3.78 8.01
CA LEU A 33 1.56 -2.66 8.82
C LEU A 33 0.19 -3.02 9.39
N TYR A 34 -0.52 -3.91 8.70
CA TYR A 34 -1.87 -4.33 9.02
C TYR A 34 -2.08 -5.83 8.74
N ASP A 35 -3.06 -6.44 9.40
CA ASP A 35 -3.50 -7.80 9.13
C ASP A 35 -4.56 -7.81 8.01
N TRP A 36 -4.15 -8.16 6.80
CA TRP A 36 -4.96 -8.04 5.58
C TRP A 36 -6.01 -9.14 5.38
N ASP A 37 -6.08 -10.14 6.26
CA ASP A 37 -6.96 -11.31 6.09
C ASP A 37 -8.46 -10.95 5.92
N ALA A 38 -8.88 -9.80 6.44
CA ALA A 38 -10.27 -9.33 6.38
C ALA A 38 -10.44 -7.99 5.63
N ALA A 39 -9.38 -7.45 5.04
CA ALA A 39 -9.42 -6.14 4.41
C ALA A 39 -10.14 -6.19 3.05
N PRO A 40 -10.98 -5.18 2.73
CA PRO A 40 -11.49 -5.00 1.37
C PRO A 40 -10.37 -4.95 0.32
N THR A 41 -10.61 -5.62 -0.80
CA THR A 41 -9.68 -5.73 -1.92
C THR A 41 -10.33 -5.21 -3.20
N ILE A 42 -9.56 -4.49 -4.00
CA ILE A 42 -9.80 -4.26 -5.42
C ILE A 42 -8.85 -5.19 -6.16
N THR A 43 -9.41 -6.15 -6.89
CA THR A 43 -8.61 -6.99 -7.79
C THR A 43 -8.45 -6.26 -9.10
N ASP A 44 -7.21 -6.20 -9.58
CA ASP A 44 -6.92 -5.86 -10.97
C ASP A 44 -6.73 -7.16 -11.74
N PRO A 45 -7.28 -7.28 -12.96
CA PRO A 45 -6.78 -8.29 -13.87
C PRO A 45 -5.32 -7.97 -14.23
N THR A 46 -4.58 -8.97 -14.74
CA THR A 46 -3.14 -8.85 -14.99
C THR A 46 -2.81 -9.05 -16.46
N GLY A 47 -1.69 -8.48 -16.89
CA GLY A 47 -1.19 -8.54 -18.27
C GLY A 47 -1.89 -7.58 -19.24
N GLU A 48 -2.44 -6.49 -18.72
CA GLU A 48 -3.07 -5.40 -19.47
C GLU A 48 -2.07 -4.67 -20.37
N ALA A 49 -2.62 -3.96 -21.36
CA ALA A 49 -1.86 -2.94 -22.06
C ALA A 49 -1.82 -1.67 -21.22
N ALA A 50 -0.71 -0.92 -21.30
CA ALA A 50 -0.55 0.30 -20.53
C ALA A 50 -1.67 1.29 -20.83
N ILE A 51 -2.25 1.88 -19.79
CA ILE A 51 -3.44 2.75 -19.91
C ILE A 51 -3.15 3.97 -20.79
N SER A 52 -2.00 4.60 -20.59
CA SER A 52 -1.56 5.76 -21.34
C SER A 52 -1.05 5.42 -22.75
N ASN A 53 -0.65 4.17 -22.99
CA ASN A 53 -0.15 3.71 -24.28
C ASN A 53 -0.54 2.25 -24.54
N PRO A 54 -1.69 2.00 -25.22
CA PRO A 54 -2.23 0.65 -25.39
C PRO A 54 -1.38 -0.25 -26.31
N HIS A 55 -0.27 0.26 -26.84
CA HIS A 55 0.70 -0.51 -27.62
C HIS A 55 1.88 -1.03 -26.78
N LEU A 56 2.00 -0.60 -25.52
CA LEU A 56 2.98 -1.12 -24.59
C LEU A 56 2.30 -2.16 -23.69
N THR A 57 2.93 -3.32 -23.55
CA THR A 57 2.53 -4.31 -22.54
C THR A 57 3.11 -3.89 -21.21
N VAL A 58 2.27 -3.83 -20.17
CA VAL A 58 2.71 -3.56 -18.80
C VAL A 58 3.64 -4.69 -18.35
N SER A 59 4.78 -4.34 -17.75
CA SER A 59 5.70 -5.34 -17.21
C SER A 59 5.29 -5.75 -15.79
N ASN A 60 5.74 -6.91 -15.29
CA ASN A 60 5.24 -7.44 -14.02
C ASN A 60 5.50 -6.53 -12.80
N GLY A 61 6.61 -5.77 -12.80
CA GLY A 61 6.93 -4.78 -11.79
C GLY A 61 6.14 -3.47 -11.91
N GLN A 62 5.33 -3.32 -12.96
CA GLN A 62 4.42 -2.20 -13.17
C GLN A 62 2.94 -2.60 -13.00
N ASP A 63 2.66 -3.89 -13.13
CA ASP A 63 1.33 -4.51 -13.13
C ASP A 63 0.83 -4.75 -11.70
N ILE A 64 -0.31 -4.14 -11.37
CA ILE A 64 -0.97 -4.24 -10.07
C ILE A 64 -1.78 -5.55 -10.07
N SER A 65 -1.49 -6.44 -9.14
CA SER A 65 -2.32 -7.63 -8.92
C SER A 65 -3.54 -7.36 -8.02
N GLY A 66 -3.44 -6.33 -7.19
CA GLY A 66 -4.53 -5.86 -6.34
C GLY A 66 -4.12 -4.74 -5.41
N ALA A 67 -5.14 -4.08 -4.86
CA ALA A 67 -4.98 -3.06 -3.84
C ALA A 67 -5.99 -3.26 -2.70
N TRP A 68 -5.58 -2.90 -1.49
CA TRP A 68 -6.40 -3.03 -0.29
C TRP A 68 -6.42 -1.73 0.49
N MET A 69 -7.54 -1.52 1.18
CA MET A 69 -7.65 -0.48 2.19
C MET A 69 -8.27 -1.06 3.45
N ALA A 70 -7.66 -0.75 4.58
CA ALA A 70 -8.19 -1.03 5.90
C ALA A 70 -8.15 0.21 6.78
N ALA A 71 -8.90 0.18 7.88
CA ALA A 71 -8.94 1.29 8.83
C ALA A 71 -9.07 0.76 10.26
N ASP A 72 -8.45 1.46 11.19
CA ASP A 72 -8.74 1.35 12.62
C ASP A 72 -9.27 2.68 13.17
N GLU A 73 -9.24 2.90 14.49
CA GLU A 73 -9.74 4.13 15.10
C GLU A 73 -8.92 5.38 14.72
N GLN A 74 -7.64 5.23 14.36
CA GLN A 74 -6.70 6.33 14.20
C GLN A 74 -6.13 6.42 12.77
N TYR A 75 -5.94 5.30 12.08
CA TYR A 75 -5.23 5.26 10.80
C TYR A 75 -6.05 4.61 9.67
N TYR A 76 -5.76 5.05 8.45
CA TYR A 76 -5.97 4.28 7.24
C TYR A 76 -4.69 3.55 6.87
N TYR A 77 -4.85 2.32 6.42
CA TYR A 77 -3.80 1.47 5.89
C TYR A 77 -4.12 1.18 4.44
N PHE A 78 -3.14 1.35 3.58
CA PHE A 78 -3.26 0.99 2.17
C PHE A 78 -2.17 -0.01 1.81
N ARG A 79 -2.50 -0.91 0.89
CA ARG A 79 -1.57 -1.89 0.33
C ARG A 79 -1.76 -1.99 -1.17
N MET A 80 -0.65 -2.13 -1.88
CA MET A 80 -0.59 -2.46 -3.29
C MET A 80 0.31 -3.69 -3.44
N ASP A 81 -0.19 -4.71 -4.16
CA ASP A 81 0.60 -5.86 -4.55
C ASP A 81 0.81 -5.84 -6.06
N LEU A 82 2.05 -6.06 -6.46
CA LEU A 82 2.45 -6.16 -7.86
C LEU A 82 2.58 -7.61 -8.30
N VAL A 83 2.40 -7.86 -9.59
CA VAL A 83 2.59 -9.21 -10.18
C VAL A 83 4.05 -9.67 -10.04
N GLY A 84 5.01 -8.74 -10.07
CA GLY A 84 6.44 -8.97 -9.90
C GLY A 84 7.11 -7.86 -9.11
N ALA A 85 8.27 -8.17 -8.54
CA ALA A 85 9.04 -7.18 -7.80
C ALA A 85 9.69 -6.20 -8.78
N PRO A 86 9.63 -4.87 -8.54
CA PRO A 86 10.27 -3.89 -9.39
C PRO A 86 11.78 -4.10 -9.48
N ALA A 87 12.34 -4.06 -10.70
CA ALA A 87 13.75 -4.31 -10.95
C ALA A 87 14.29 -3.70 -12.26
N ASN A 88 15.44 -3.02 -12.20
CA ASN A 88 16.20 -2.52 -13.36
C ASN A 88 15.39 -1.72 -14.40
N ASN A 89 14.75 -2.39 -15.37
CA ASN A 89 13.93 -1.81 -16.45
C ASN A 89 12.45 -2.26 -16.36
N ASP A 90 12.09 -2.94 -15.29
CA ASP A 90 10.78 -3.52 -14.99
C ASP A 90 10.27 -2.85 -13.70
N PHE A 91 9.97 -1.55 -13.80
CA PHE A 91 9.47 -0.74 -12.70
C PHE A 91 8.68 0.46 -13.25
N ALA A 92 7.73 0.96 -12.47
CA ALA A 92 7.20 2.30 -12.62
C ALA A 92 8.00 3.28 -11.76
N GLY A 93 8.16 4.54 -12.20
CA GLY A 93 8.83 5.56 -11.39
C GLY A 93 8.14 5.81 -10.06
N LEU A 94 6.81 5.74 -10.05
CA LEU A 94 5.93 6.02 -8.92
C LEU A 94 4.83 4.96 -8.79
N TYR A 95 4.57 4.55 -7.56
CA TYR A 95 3.49 3.64 -7.17
C TYR A 95 2.63 4.38 -6.17
N GLY A 96 1.37 4.61 -6.49
CA GLY A 96 0.56 5.57 -5.74
C GLY A 96 -0.86 5.11 -5.42
N ILE A 97 -1.37 5.63 -4.31
CA ILE A 97 -2.78 5.67 -3.94
C ILE A 97 -3.24 7.12 -4.08
N TYR A 98 -4.21 7.35 -4.95
CA TYR A 98 -4.76 8.67 -5.27
C TYR A 98 -6.15 8.78 -4.65
N ILE A 99 -6.39 9.84 -3.87
CA ILE A 99 -7.56 9.98 -3.02
C ILE A 99 -8.30 11.29 -3.33
N ASP A 100 -9.58 11.17 -3.66
CA ASP A 100 -10.57 12.25 -3.79
C ASP A 100 -11.47 12.23 -2.55
N SER A 101 -11.41 13.29 -1.75
CA SER A 101 -12.00 13.38 -0.40
C SER A 101 -12.75 14.69 -0.12
N LYS A 102 -12.49 15.73 -0.91
CA LYS A 102 -13.03 17.07 -0.78
C LYS A 102 -13.55 17.52 -2.15
N ALA A 103 -14.46 18.48 -2.14
CA ALA A 103 -14.86 19.12 -3.38
C ALA A 103 -13.72 19.98 -3.90
N GLY A 104 -13.29 19.75 -5.14
CA GLY A 104 -12.13 20.43 -5.71
C GLY A 104 -11.12 19.39 -6.17
N GLY A 105 -9.84 19.66 -5.94
CA GLY A 105 -8.75 18.74 -6.23
C GLY A 105 -8.01 19.02 -7.54
N ALA A 106 -6.92 18.29 -7.73
CA ALA A 106 -6.08 18.36 -8.91
C ALA A 106 -6.76 17.76 -10.14
N ILE A 107 -6.41 18.28 -11.32
CA ILE A 107 -6.79 17.73 -12.62
C ILE A 107 -5.56 17.01 -13.17
N GLY A 108 -5.70 15.73 -13.52
CA GLY A 108 -4.60 14.86 -13.92
C GLY A 108 -3.77 15.44 -15.06
N SER A 109 -4.45 15.94 -16.08
CA SER A 109 -3.80 16.52 -17.26
C SER A 109 -2.94 17.76 -16.98
N ASP A 110 -3.11 18.38 -15.82
CA ASP A 110 -2.45 19.63 -15.46
C ASP A 110 -1.29 19.40 -14.47
N VAL A 111 -1.12 18.17 -13.98
CA VAL A 111 -0.17 17.83 -12.90
C VAL A 111 0.62 16.57 -13.24
N GLU A 112 1.94 16.69 -13.35
CA GLU A 112 2.86 15.58 -13.73
C GLU A 112 2.86 14.40 -12.75
N TYR A 113 2.37 14.59 -11.53
CA TYR A 113 2.48 13.63 -10.43
C TYR A 113 1.32 12.63 -10.34
N MET A 114 0.48 12.57 -11.37
CA MET A 114 -0.70 11.71 -11.39
C MET A 114 -1.09 11.29 -12.80
N PRO A 115 -1.80 10.15 -12.92
CA PRO A 115 -2.44 9.77 -14.17
C PRO A 115 -3.35 10.86 -14.74
N ASP A 116 -3.15 11.22 -16.01
CA ASP A 116 -3.98 12.18 -16.76
C ASP A 116 -5.50 11.91 -16.70
N SER A 117 -5.88 10.65 -16.48
CA SER A 117 -7.27 10.20 -16.41
C SER A 117 -7.95 10.42 -15.06
N LEU A 118 -7.21 10.85 -14.04
CA LEU A 118 -7.75 11.11 -12.71
C LEU A 118 -7.98 12.60 -12.52
N ASP A 119 -9.17 12.94 -12.03
CA ASP A 119 -9.55 14.31 -11.67
C ASP A 119 -10.11 14.33 -10.25
N GLY A 120 -9.95 15.45 -9.56
CA GLY A 120 -10.47 15.67 -8.22
C GLY A 120 -9.61 15.11 -7.09
N ILE A 121 -8.35 14.77 -7.38
CA ILE A 121 -7.47 14.18 -6.37
C ILE A 121 -6.97 15.26 -5.39
N ASP A 122 -7.20 15.03 -4.10
CA ASP A 122 -6.73 15.90 -3.02
C ASP A 122 -5.45 15.39 -2.38
N TYR A 123 -5.29 14.07 -2.32
CA TYR A 123 -4.18 13.44 -1.63
C TYR A 123 -3.54 12.33 -2.44
N ILE A 124 -2.23 12.20 -2.30
CA ILE A 124 -1.45 11.11 -2.89
C ILE A 124 -0.60 10.48 -1.78
N LEU A 125 -0.70 9.16 -1.65
CA LEU A 125 0.29 8.36 -0.92
C LEU A 125 1.10 7.66 -1.99
N ASP A 126 2.40 7.88 -2.05
CA ASP A 126 3.22 7.24 -3.09
C ASP A 126 4.50 6.64 -2.55
N SER A 127 5.12 5.84 -3.40
CA SER A 127 6.46 5.32 -3.24
C SER A 127 7.20 5.42 -4.57
N HIS A 128 8.32 6.14 -4.58
CA HIS A 128 9.25 6.21 -5.70
C HIS A 128 10.23 5.04 -5.66
N TYR A 129 10.31 4.29 -6.75
CA TYR A 129 11.33 3.26 -6.86
C TYR A 129 12.66 3.85 -7.34
N GLU A 130 13.70 3.63 -6.55
CA GLU A 130 15.05 4.13 -6.82
C GLU A 130 15.99 2.98 -7.19
N PRO A 131 16.06 2.59 -8.48
CA PRO A 131 16.92 1.48 -8.92
C PRO A 131 18.40 1.77 -8.65
N ASN A 132 18.79 3.03 -8.68
CA ASN A 132 20.17 3.48 -8.56
C ASN A 132 20.77 3.32 -7.15
N ILE A 133 19.94 3.13 -6.12
CA ILE A 133 20.38 2.93 -4.73
C ILE A 133 20.06 1.53 -4.21
N GLY A 134 19.90 0.56 -5.12
CA GLY A 134 19.65 -0.83 -4.77
C GLY A 134 18.18 -1.22 -4.73
N GLY A 135 17.31 -0.48 -5.43
CA GLY A 135 15.89 -0.82 -5.56
C GLY A 135 15.08 -0.50 -4.31
N TRP A 136 15.40 0.61 -3.65
CA TRP A 136 14.67 1.07 -2.47
C TRP A 136 13.50 1.95 -2.87
N PHE A 137 12.50 2.01 -1.98
CA PHE A 137 11.38 2.94 -2.10
C PHE A 137 11.55 4.15 -1.19
N LEU A 138 11.34 5.34 -1.74
CA LEU A 138 11.12 6.57 -0.98
C LEU A 138 9.64 6.87 -1.01
N SER A 139 8.99 6.94 0.14
CA SER A 139 7.53 7.11 0.20
C SER A 139 7.14 8.45 0.77
N ASP A 140 6.13 9.06 0.17
CA ASP A 140 5.68 10.40 0.50
C ASP A 140 4.16 10.52 0.59
N PHE A 141 3.71 11.54 1.32
CA PHE A 141 2.31 11.95 1.38
C PHE A 141 2.21 13.35 0.81
N HIS A 142 1.25 13.55 -0.08
CA HIS A 142 1.05 14.81 -0.75
C HIS A 142 -0.37 15.31 -0.51
N GLU A 143 -0.49 16.60 -0.20
CA GLU A 143 -1.77 17.32 -0.14
C GLU A 143 -1.82 18.36 -1.27
N TRP A 144 -2.97 18.44 -1.94
CA TRP A 144 -3.22 19.41 -2.98
C TRP A 144 -3.36 20.82 -2.39
N ASP A 145 -2.49 21.75 -2.79
CA ASP A 145 -2.64 23.17 -2.50
C ASP A 145 -3.35 23.87 -3.67
N GLU A 146 -4.67 24.03 -3.54
CA GLU A 146 -5.51 24.77 -4.49
C GLU A 146 -5.01 26.19 -4.77
N SER A 147 -4.35 26.83 -3.79
CA SER A 147 -3.91 28.22 -3.90
C SER A 147 -2.75 28.36 -4.87
N ASN A 148 -1.89 27.35 -4.92
CA ASN A 148 -0.67 27.38 -5.73
C ASN A 148 -0.70 26.40 -6.92
N GLY A 149 -1.66 25.48 -6.97
CA GLY A 149 -1.85 24.55 -8.07
C GLY A 149 -0.77 23.45 -8.13
N TYR A 150 -0.29 22.98 -6.98
CA TYR A 150 0.65 21.87 -6.90
C TYR A 150 0.45 21.05 -5.62
N PHE A 151 1.08 19.88 -5.56
CA PHE A 151 1.06 19.00 -4.39
C PHE A 151 2.17 19.36 -3.39
N ASP A 152 1.79 19.79 -2.19
CA ASP A 152 2.70 20.00 -1.07
C ASP A 152 3.07 18.65 -0.44
N ARG A 153 4.37 18.37 -0.39
CA ARG A 153 4.89 17.18 0.30
C ARG A 153 4.81 17.35 1.80
N THR A 154 4.22 16.35 2.45
CA THR A 154 4.14 16.17 3.89
C THR A 154 4.68 14.79 4.26
N ASP A 155 5.11 14.61 5.50
CA ASP A 155 5.64 13.32 5.95
C ASP A 155 4.51 12.29 6.14
N LEU A 156 4.72 11.08 5.61
CA LEU A 156 3.91 9.90 5.95
C LEU A 156 4.09 9.54 7.42
N PHE A 157 3.04 8.98 8.04
CA PHE A 157 3.16 8.43 9.38
C PHE A 157 4.02 7.15 9.39
N SER A 158 3.82 6.28 8.40
CA SER A 158 4.76 5.20 8.06
C SER A 158 4.53 4.71 6.64
N ALA A 159 5.59 4.23 6.01
CA ALA A 159 5.52 3.43 4.79
C ALA A 159 6.46 2.24 4.93
N GLN A 160 6.12 1.14 4.28
CA GLN A 160 7.04 0.04 4.14
C GLN A 160 6.87 -0.67 2.82
N GLN A 161 8.01 -1.11 2.28
CA GLN A 161 8.04 -2.23 1.36
C GLN A 161 8.08 -3.49 2.21
N SER A 162 6.94 -4.17 2.34
CA SER A 162 6.85 -5.37 3.17
C SER A 162 7.18 -6.64 2.38
N GLU A 163 7.01 -7.78 3.05
CA GLU A 163 7.40 -9.11 2.60
C GLU A 163 6.78 -9.53 1.25
N ASN A 164 7.09 -10.76 0.79
CA ASN A 164 6.74 -11.33 -0.52
C ASN A 164 7.72 -11.02 -1.67
N GLY A 165 9.01 -10.92 -1.35
CA GLY A 165 10.06 -10.77 -2.36
C GLY A 165 10.14 -9.38 -3.00
N GLY A 166 9.55 -8.36 -2.37
CA GLY A 166 9.59 -6.96 -2.84
C GLY A 166 8.42 -6.57 -3.75
N THR A 167 7.34 -7.35 -3.76
CA THR A 167 6.12 -7.12 -4.55
C THR A 167 5.06 -6.29 -3.83
N THR A 168 5.21 -6.08 -2.52
CA THR A 168 4.22 -5.43 -1.66
C THR A 168 4.68 -4.04 -1.24
N ILE A 169 3.80 -3.06 -1.37
CA ILE A 169 3.99 -1.70 -0.87
C ILE A 169 2.84 -1.34 0.06
N GLU A 170 3.14 -0.80 1.24
CA GLU A 170 2.16 -0.43 2.25
C GLU A 170 2.37 1.00 2.77
N TRP A 171 1.26 1.69 2.98
CA TRP A 171 1.21 3.04 3.54
C TRP A 171 0.29 3.09 4.75
N MET A 172 0.66 3.91 5.74
CA MET A 172 -0.16 4.23 6.90
C MET A 172 -0.26 5.76 7.04
N VAL A 173 -1.50 6.25 7.18
CA VAL A 173 -1.81 7.69 7.26
C VAL A 173 -2.90 7.95 8.28
N GLU A 174 -2.81 9.08 8.99
CA GLU A 174 -3.83 9.46 9.97
C GLU A 174 -5.18 9.75 9.31
N ARG A 175 -6.26 9.18 9.85
CA ARG A 175 -7.62 9.35 9.30
C ARG A 175 -8.08 10.80 9.28
N THR A 176 -7.60 11.61 10.23
CA THR A 176 -7.94 13.03 10.33
C THR A 176 -7.43 13.87 9.17
N LEU A 177 -6.42 13.39 8.45
CA LEU A 177 -5.91 14.09 7.27
C LEU A 177 -6.87 13.91 6.09
N ILE A 178 -7.29 12.68 5.80
CA ILE A 178 -8.11 12.37 4.62
C ILE A 178 -9.61 12.60 4.87
N GLY A 179 -10.09 12.38 6.09
CA GLY A 179 -11.52 12.36 6.39
C GLY A 179 -12.13 10.96 6.30
N ASN A 180 -13.46 10.86 6.32
CA ASN A 180 -14.18 9.57 6.46
C ASN A 180 -15.01 9.17 5.24
N ASP A 181 -15.09 10.04 4.24
CA ASP A 181 -15.83 9.86 3.00
C ASP A 181 -14.89 10.25 1.87
N PHE A 182 -14.48 9.27 1.08
CA PHE A 182 -13.53 9.48 -0.01
C PHE A 182 -13.60 8.35 -1.01
N THR A 183 -13.16 8.64 -2.23
CA THR A 183 -12.89 7.66 -3.27
C THR A 183 -11.39 7.55 -3.45
N TRP A 184 -10.88 6.35 -3.70
CA TRP A 184 -9.47 6.12 -3.94
C TRP A 184 -9.23 5.17 -5.10
N VAL A 185 -8.05 5.29 -5.70
CA VAL A 185 -7.54 4.49 -6.82
C VAL A 185 -6.08 4.17 -6.56
N ALA A 186 -5.64 2.96 -6.90
CA ALA A 186 -4.23 2.63 -6.95
C ALA A 186 -3.73 2.71 -8.40
N ALA A 187 -2.54 3.28 -8.63
CA ALA A 187 -1.94 3.34 -9.97
C ALA A 187 -0.42 3.26 -9.94
N THR A 188 0.16 2.76 -11.02
CA THR A 188 1.59 2.81 -11.31
C THR A 188 1.83 3.78 -12.46
N HIS A 189 2.74 4.73 -12.24
CA HIS A 189 2.93 5.86 -13.13
C HIS A 189 4.41 6.23 -13.23
N ASP A 190 4.86 6.69 -14.40
CA ASP A 190 6.19 7.24 -14.59
C ASP A 190 6.16 8.77 -14.59
N LEU A 191 7.16 9.39 -13.98
CA LEU A 191 7.32 10.83 -13.99
C LEU A 191 8.30 11.24 -15.09
N GLY A 192 8.17 12.48 -15.59
CA GLY A 192 9.11 13.06 -16.55
C GLY A 192 8.49 13.40 -17.90
N SER A 193 9.37 13.66 -18.88
CA SER A 193 8.98 14.17 -20.20
C SER A 193 8.15 13.20 -21.05
N GLU A 194 8.11 11.93 -20.65
CA GLU A 194 7.27 10.88 -21.25
C GLU A 194 6.44 10.20 -20.15
N ALA A 195 5.73 11.00 -19.33
CA ALA A 195 4.86 10.50 -18.28
C ALA A 195 3.88 9.46 -18.84
N ALA A 196 3.77 8.34 -18.13
CA ALA A 196 2.98 7.20 -18.57
C ALA A 196 2.35 6.51 -17.37
N THR A 197 1.04 6.38 -17.39
CA THR A 197 0.33 5.46 -16.50
C THR A 197 0.38 4.07 -17.09
N TYR A 198 1.02 3.15 -16.37
CA TYR A 198 1.15 1.77 -16.77
C TYR A 198 -0.11 1.02 -16.38
N ASP A 199 -0.49 1.08 -15.10
CA ASP A 199 -1.63 0.35 -14.59
C ASP A 199 -2.44 1.14 -13.57
N MET A 200 -3.72 0.80 -13.42
CA MET A 200 -4.63 1.51 -12.53
C MET A 200 -5.87 0.67 -12.21
N THR A 201 -6.14 0.53 -10.91
CA THR A 201 -7.33 -0.17 -10.44
C THR A 201 -8.60 0.62 -10.73
N GLN A 202 -9.75 -0.04 -10.67
CA GLN A 202 -11.03 0.68 -10.62
C GLN A 202 -11.14 1.54 -9.33
N PRO A 203 -11.88 2.66 -9.35
CA PRO A 203 -12.12 3.45 -8.15
C PRO A 203 -12.95 2.71 -7.10
N ALA A 204 -12.62 2.90 -5.82
CA ALA A 204 -13.41 2.42 -4.69
C ALA A 204 -13.76 3.55 -3.71
N THR A 205 -15.02 3.59 -3.29
CA THR A 205 -15.52 4.60 -2.34
C THR A 205 -15.62 4.01 -0.93
N VAL A 206 -15.12 4.74 0.06
CA VAL A 206 -15.27 4.43 1.48
C VAL A 206 -16.55 5.09 2.00
N PRO A 207 -17.61 4.33 2.27
CA PRO A 207 -18.88 4.93 2.65
C PRO A 207 -18.85 5.48 4.08
N VAL A 208 -19.55 6.59 4.31
CA VAL A 208 -19.83 7.09 5.66
C VAL A 208 -20.49 6.00 6.50
N PRO A 209 -19.98 5.69 7.72
CA PRO A 209 -20.63 4.74 8.60
C PRO A 209 -22.11 5.09 8.80
N ALA A 210 -22.98 4.12 8.51
CA ALA A 210 -24.44 4.25 8.53
C ALA A 210 -25.09 4.83 9.81
N PRO A 211 -24.49 4.82 11.03
CA PRO A 211 -25.14 5.39 12.21
C PRO A 211 -25.52 6.87 12.05
N ILE A 212 -24.69 7.67 11.36
CA ILE A 212 -24.95 9.12 11.18
C ILE A 212 -26.19 9.35 10.31
N VAL A 213 -26.39 8.52 9.28
CA VAL A 213 -27.57 8.57 8.39
C VAL A 213 -28.85 8.15 9.14
N LEU A 214 -28.74 7.18 10.06
CA LEU A 214 -29.87 6.72 10.88
C LEU A 214 -30.32 7.80 11.90
N PHE A 215 -29.40 8.56 12.49
CA PHE A 215 -29.75 9.66 13.39
C PHE A 215 -30.37 10.86 12.65
N ALA A 216 -29.87 11.21 11.46
CA ALA A 216 -30.43 12.30 10.66
C ALA A 216 -31.88 12.00 10.21
N THR A 217 -32.17 10.76 9.81
CA THR A 217 -33.52 10.33 9.40
C THR A 217 -34.49 10.12 10.56
N SER A 218 -34.01 9.69 11.73
CA SER A 218 -34.88 9.50 12.91
C SER A 218 -35.32 10.82 13.55
N ILE A 219 -34.51 11.88 13.49
CA ILE A 219 -34.93 13.23 13.94
C ILE A 219 -36.01 13.81 13.03
N ILE A 220 -35.88 13.66 11.70
CA ILE A 220 -36.90 14.12 10.73
C ILE A 220 -38.20 13.30 10.85
N GLY A 221 -38.10 12.01 11.15
CA GLY A 221 -39.25 11.13 11.39
C GLY A 221 -40.00 11.38 12.72
N LEU A 222 -39.36 12.03 13.70
CA LEU A 222 -39.96 12.37 15.01
C LEU A 222 -40.62 13.76 15.02
N CYS A 223 -40.24 14.67 14.12
CA CYS A 223 -40.86 16.00 14.01
C CYS A 223 -42.38 16.02 13.70
N PRO A 224 -43.00 15.04 13.00
CA PRO A 224 -44.45 15.03 12.78
C PRO A 224 -45.26 14.65 14.03
N LEU A 225 -44.65 13.96 15.00
CA LEU A 225 -45.36 13.45 16.19
C LEU A 225 -45.70 14.55 17.21
N PHE A 226 -45.05 15.71 17.16
CA PHE A 226 -45.34 16.85 18.05
C PHE A 226 -46.36 17.85 17.49
N ARG A 227 -46.89 17.63 16.27
CA ARG A 227 -47.83 18.57 15.63
C ARG A 227 -49.32 18.25 15.78
N LYS A 228 -49.69 17.20 16.54
CA LYS A 228 -51.10 16.83 16.77
C LYS A 228 -51.56 17.08 18.21
N LYS A 229 -51.55 18.35 18.63
CA LYS A 229 -52.37 18.87 19.75
C LYS A 229 -52.43 20.40 19.69
N ARG A 230 -53.22 20.93 18.76
CA ARG A 230 -53.86 22.27 18.84
C ARG A 230 -54.80 22.45 17.63
N GLY A 231 -56.10 22.52 17.90
CA GLY A 231 -57.16 22.77 16.91
C GLY A 231 -58.20 21.66 16.93
#